data_AF-A0A835D9T0-F1
#
_entry.id   AF-A0A835D9T0-F1
#
_cell.length_a   1.000
_cell.length_b   1.000
_cell.length_c   1.000
_cell.angle_alpha   90.00
_cell.angle_beta   90.00
_cell.angle_gamma   90.00
#
_symmetry.space_group_name_H-M   'P 1'
#
loop_
_entity.id
_entity.type
_entity.pdbx_description
1 polymer ?
#
loop_
_entity_poly.entity_id
_entity_poly.type
_entity_poly.pdbx_seq_one_letter_code
_entity_poly.pdbx_strand_id
1 'polypeptide(L)'
;MLISRLCTTGLPSDVIIEVGEMSFHLHKFPLLSRSGVLEKLIGDFSGEDGPSCILQLHNIPGGAKAFELVAKFCYGVKIELTALNVVSLRCAAEYLQMNEDYGEGNLITQTEAFLNEVFSNWADSIKALETCEEVLPHADEIHIVSRCINSLAMKACADPRLFSWPLSGHNNAQSPVGSVIWNGICTAAKPHSVSEDCWYEDVSFLGLPLYKRIILAVGSRGMRPESIAGSLMFYAKRYLPLLSSHSSFKKTNHVSPRSTISTPSEGDQRILLEEIVGLLPNQKGVTLTNFLLRLLRTAMILHASPSCRENLEKRVGAQFDQAALEDLLIPNMGYTVETLYDIDCVQRILDHFMSVDQTAVPSSSPCIVDEGQLQLVDGTHSLTPMTMVANLVDGYLAEVAPDVNLKFPKFQSLAAVIPDYARPVDDGIYHAIDIYLKAHPWLTDSEREQICRLMNCQKLSLEGSTHAAQNERLPLRVVVQVLFFEQLRLRTSIAGWFFVSDNLENSQNATGNLVLPKNDRSAQVDPAQDHVVGVSDMKERVAELEKECLNMKQEIEKLVKTKSSWNLFCKKFGFKQKLQPCNPKASKPRHSKAPPPSPSPMNEQQNHDNCELAP
;
A
#
# COMPACT_ATOMS: atom_id res chain seq x y z
N MET A 1 46.82 6.73 23.21
CA MET A 1 47.68 7.93 23.18
C MET A 1 46.88 9.05 23.78
N LEU A 2 47.29 9.60 24.93
CA LEU A 2 46.59 10.72 25.56
C LEU A 2 46.82 11.99 24.72
N ILE A 3 45.76 12.52 24.09
CA ILE A 3 45.82 13.78 23.35
C ILE A 3 45.71 14.92 24.37
N SER A 4 46.84 15.25 24.99
CA SER A 4 46.98 16.42 25.86
C SER A 4 46.76 17.69 25.04
N ARG A 5 45.79 18.52 25.43
CA ARG A 5 45.61 19.87 24.90
C ARG A 5 46.07 20.88 25.94
N LEU A 6 47.15 21.58 25.62
CA LEU A 6 47.75 22.63 26.45
C LEU A 6 47.17 24.00 26.08
N CYS A 7 46.66 24.75 27.06
CA CYS A 7 46.35 26.16 26.85
C CYS A 7 47.65 26.98 26.81
N THR A 8 47.95 27.62 25.68
CA THR A 8 49.18 28.39 25.45
C THR A 8 49.15 29.78 26.11
N THR A 9 49.07 29.83 27.44
CA THR A 9 49.24 31.06 28.24
C THR A 9 50.71 31.36 28.58
N GLY A 10 51.61 30.40 28.35
CA GLY A 10 53.03 30.48 28.73
C GLY A 10 53.32 30.15 30.20
N LEU A 11 52.29 29.83 31.00
CA LEU A 11 52.41 29.41 32.39
C LEU A 11 52.19 27.89 32.52
N PRO A 12 52.73 27.23 33.57
CA PRO A 12 52.41 25.83 33.86
C PRO A 12 50.96 25.70 34.35
N SER A 13 50.26 24.66 33.89
CA SER A 13 48.90 24.32 34.33
C SER A 13 48.88 23.90 35.81
N ASP A 14 47.96 24.45 36.59
CA ASP A 14 47.76 24.12 38.02
C ASP A 14 46.56 23.17 38.25
N VAL A 15 45.82 22.84 37.20
CA VAL A 15 44.75 21.82 37.20
C VAL A 15 44.72 21.04 35.88
N ILE A 16 44.49 19.73 35.98
CA ILE A 16 44.26 18.82 34.85
C ILE A 16 42.83 18.30 34.96
N ILE A 17 42.07 18.37 33.87
CA ILE A 17 40.71 17.82 33.80
C ILE A 17 40.68 16.70 32.76
N GLU A 18 40.25 15.51 33.18
CA GLU A 18 40.14 14.32 32.35
C GLU A 18 38.67 14.10 31.93
N VAL A 19 38.43 14.00 30.63
CA VAL A 19 37.11 13.75 30.04
C VAL A 19 37.23 12.65 28.99
N GLY A 20 36.68 11.48 29.31
CA GLY A 20 36.91 10.27 28.50
C GLY A 20 38.41 9.97 28.37
N GLU A 21 38.90 9.93 27.13
CA GLU A 21 40.33 9.70 26.79
C GLU A 21 41.16 10.99 26.63
N MET A 22 40.58 12.17 26.89
CA MET A 22 41.23 13.47 26.70
C MET A 22 41.58 14.15 28.03
N SER A 23 42.81 14.65 28.14
CA SER A 23 43.29 15.42 29.29
C SER A 23 43.51 16.88 28.90
N PHE A 24 42.86 17.78 29.64
CA PHE A 24 42.92 19.22 29.44
C PHE A 24 43.81 19.84 30.52
N HIS A 25 44.90 20.49 30.10
CA HIS A 25 45.83 21.15 31.01
C HIS A 25 45.47 22.63 31.10
N LEU A 26 44.88 23.00 32.24
CA LEU A 26 44.16 24.26 32.42
C LEU A 26 44.68 25.04 33.63
N HIS A 27 44.11 26.22 33.84
CA HIS A 27 44.36 27.07 35.01
C HIS A 27 43.10 27.15 35.87
N LYS A 28 43.23 27.11 37.19
CA LYS A 28 42.10 27.18 38.13
C LYS A 28 41.30 28.46 37.94
N PHE A 29 41.94 29.63 37.98
CA PHE A 29 41.26 30.94 38.01
C PHE A 29 40.20 31.15 36.89
N PRO A 30 40.48 30.93 35.60
CA PRO A 30 39.47 31.00 34.53
C PRO A 30 38.25 30.09 34.78
N LEU A 31 38.46 28.89 35.32
CA LEU A 31 37.40 27.90 35.56
C LEU A 31 36.54 28.24 36.78
N LEU A 32 37.19 28.56 37.91
CA LEU A 32 36.53 28.96 39.16
C LEU A 32 35.59 30.16 38.92
N SER A 33 36.05 31.14 38.14
CA SER A 33 35.28 32.36 37.86
C SER A 33 34.02 32.17 37.00
N ARG A 34 33.75 30.96 36.48
CA ARG A 34 32.66 30.69 35.52
C ARG A 34 31.81 29.44 35.79
N SER A 35 32.19 28.57 36.72
CA SER A 35 31.49 27.30 36.99
C SER A 35 31.49 26.95 38.47
N GLY A 36 30.30 26.87 39.08
CA GLY A 36 30.15 26.45 40.48
C GLY A 36 30.56 25.01 40.76
N VAL A 37 30.37 24.10 39.79
CA VAL A 37 30.81 22.71 39.95
C VAL A 37 32.33 22.59 39.92
N LEU A 38 33.01 23.32 39.03
CA LEU A 38 34.48 23.37 39.03
C LEU A 38 35.01 24.09 40.27
N GLU A 39 34.34 25.16 40.74
CA GLU A 39 34.70 25.83 41.99
C GLU A 39 34.66 24.86 43.17
N LYS A 40 33.54 24.15 43.34
CA LYS A 40 33.39 23.16 44.41
C LYS A 40 34.42 22.03 44.31
N LEU A 41 34.56 21.39 43.14
CA LEU A 41 35.45 20.24 42.97
C LEU A 41 36.93 20.60 43.16
N ILE A 42 37.37 21.80 42.74
CA ILE A 42 38.74 22.29 42.95
C ILE A 42 38.94 22.70 44.42
N GLY A 43 37.91 23.28 45.06
CA GLY A 43 37.91 23.63 46.48
C GLY A 43 38.06 22.41 47.38
N ASP A 44 37.23 21.38 47.17
CA ASP A 44 37.26 20.11 47.90
C ASP A 44 38.64 19.40 47.76
N PHE A 45 39.32 19.55 46.61
CA PHE A 45 40.65 19.00 46.36
C PHE A 45 41.80 19.74 47.08
N SER A 46 41.57 20.94 47.61
CA SER A 46 42.63 21.78 48.20
C SER A 46 43.02 21.39 49.63
N GLY A 47 42.45 20.31 50.18
CA GLY A 47 42.72 19.79 51.52
C GLY A 47 43.85 18.77 51.64
N GLU A 48 44.43 18.27 50.53
CA GLU A 48 45.53 17.29 50.55
C GLU A 48 46.76 17.80 49.77
N ASP A 49 47.95 17.72 50.39
CA ASP A 49 49.22 18.24 49.86
C ASP A 49 49.75 17.42 48.65
N GLY A 50 49.18 17.66 47.47
CA GLY A 50 49.59 17.05 46.19
C GLY A 50 50.00 18.09 45.13
N PRO A 51 51.04 17.83 44.29
CA PRO A 51 51.61 18.84 43.39
C PRO A 51 50.80 19.16 42.12
N SER A 52 49.65 18.52 41.90
CA SER A 52 48.77 18.79 40.75
C SER A 52 47.33 18.35 41.03
N CYS A 53 46.37 19.26 40.89
CA CYS A 53 44.94 18.93 40.99
C CYS A 53 44.50 18.19 39.73
N ILE A 54 44.02 16.95 39.85
CA ILE A 54 43.52 16.15 38.72
C ILE A 54 42.04 15.83 38.99
N LEU A 55 41.15 16.29 38.11
CA LEU A 55 39.71 16.08 38.22
C LEU A 55 39.18 15.23 37.07
N GLN A 56 38.24 14.34 37.37
CA GLN A 56 37.63 13.43 36.41
C GLN A 56 36.17 13.81 36.14
N LEU A 57 35.86 14.16 34.89
CA LEU A 57 34.53 14.61 34.44
C LEU A 57 34.03 13.75 33.27
N HIS A 58 34.20 12.42 33.36
CA HIS A 58 33.82 11.49 32.29
C HIS A 58 32.32 11.52 31.95
N ASN A 59 31.45 11.98 32.86
CA ASN A 59 30.00 12.01 32.70
C ASN A 59 29.45 13.33 32.11
N ILE A 60 30.31 14.28 31.70
CA ILE A 60 29.83 15.56 31.16
C ILE A 60 29.05 15.38 29.85
N PRO A 61 27.86 16.00 29.68
CA PRO A 61 27.11 15.96 28.43
C PRO A 61 27.93 16.43 27.23
N GLY A 62 27.87 15.70 26.11
CA GLY A 62 28.69 15.98 24.91
C GLY A 62 30.18 15.68 25.06
N GLY A 63 30.61 15.16 26.21
CA GLY A 63 31.96 14.70 26.48
C GLY A 63 33.04 15.76 26.23
N ALA A 64 34.22 15.30 25.81
CA ALA A 64 35.40 16.15 25.67
C ALA A 64 35.23 17.25 24.59
N LYS A 65 34.37 17.06 23.58
CA LYS A 65 34.08 18.08 22.55
C LYS A 65 33.32 19.26 23.15
N ALA A 66 32.30 19.01 23.96
CA ALA A 66 31.57 20.05 24.67
C ALA A 66 32.46 20.73 25.72
N PHE A 67 33.23 19.95 26.47
CA PHE A 67 34.17 20.49 27.45
C PHE A 67 35.27 21.38 26.83
N GLU A 68 35.74 21.09 25.61
CA GLU A 68 36.67 21.98 24.90
C GLU A 68 36.08 23.38 24.66
N LEU A 69 34.79 23.46 24.32
CA LEU A 69 34.09 24.74 24.12
C LEU A 69 33.85 25.46 25.46
N VAL A 70 33.53 24.72 26.53
CA VAL A 70 33.46 25.25 27.90
C VAL A 70 34.81 25.85 28.31
N ALA A 71 35.91 25.11 28.15
CA ALA A 71 37.25 25.58 28.53
C ALA A 71 37.65 26.84 27.73
N LYS A 72 37.36 26.88 26.42
CA LYS A 72 37.54 28.09 25.59
C LYS A 72 36.74 29.27 26.15
N PHE A 73 35.47 29.06 26.46
CA PHE A 73 34.60 30.09 27.04
C PHE A 73 35.15 30.64 28.37
N CYS A 74 35.56 29.77 29.30
CA CYS A 74 36.14 30.17 30.58
C CYS A 74 37.40 31.06 30.43
N TYR A 75 38.16 30.86 29.35
CA TYR A 75 39.34 31.66 29.01
C TYR A 75 39.01 32.95 28.22
N GLY A 76 37.73 33.28 28.04
CA GLY A 76 37.29 34.43 27.25
C GLY A 76 37.49 34.28 25.73
N VAL A 77 37.77 33.06 25.25
CA VAL A 77 37.86 32.79 23.81
C VAL A 77 36.45 32.75 23.23
N LYS A 78 36.19 33.59 22.21
CA LYS A 78 34.90 33.59 21.51
C LYS A 78 34.63 32.21 20.90
N ILE A 79 33.51 31.61 21.29
CA ILE A 79 33.00 30.36 20.73
C ILE A 79 31.99 30.64 19.62
N GLU A 80 31.91 29.76 18.63
CA GLU A 80 30.90 29.81 17.56
C GLU A 80 29.77 28.84 17.91
N LEU A 81 28.59 29.37 18.21
CA LEU A 81 27.39 28.59 18.45
C LEU A 81 26.75 28.20 17.11
N THR A 82 26.33 26.94 17.01
CA THR A 82 25.68 26.36 15.83
C THR A 82 24.63 25.35 16.28
N ALA A 83 23.66 25.04 15.41
CA ALA A 83 22.65 24.01 15.67
C ALA A 83 23.26 22.62 15.98
N LEU A 84 24.51 22.38 15.56
CA LEU A 84 25.24 21.12 15.78
C LEU A 84 26.01 21.04 17.10
N ASN A 85 26.15 22.13 17.85
CA ASN A 85 26.90 22.13 19.12
C ASN A 85 26.14 22.73 20.31
N VAL A 86 25.12 23.56 20.09
CA VAL A 86 24.47 24.30 21.17
C VAL A 86 23.75 23.39 22.16
N VAL A 87 23.14 22.28 21.72
CA VAL A 87 22.40 21.35 22.61
C VAL A 87 23.34 20.71 23.62
N SER A 88 24.39 20.06 23.15
CA SER A 88 25.42 19.44 24.00
C SER A 88 26.11 20.46 24.90
N LEU A 89 26.37 21.68 24.39
CA LEU A 89 26.98 22.75 25.17
C LEU A 89 26.05 23.32 26.24
N ARG A 90 24.75 23.50 25.95
CA ARG A 90 23.73 23.94 26.92
C ARG A 90 23.56 22.90 28.03
N CYS A 91 23.59 21.61 27.70
CA CYS A 91 23.56 20.52 28.69
C CYS A 91 24.83 20.50 29.55
N ALA A 92 26.02 20.68 28.94
CA ALA A 92 27.29 20.76 29.67
C ALA A 92 27.35 21.98 30.60
N ALA A 93 26.81 23.13 30.15
CA ALA A 93 26.73 24.36 30.93
C ALA A 93 25.79 24.21 32.15
N GLU A 94 24.67 23.50 32.01
CA GLU A 94 23.80 23.13 33.13
C GLU A 94 24.53 22.21 34.12
N TYR A 95 25.12 21.13 33.63
CA TYR A 95 25.87 20.16 34.44
C TYR A 95 27.00 20.83 35.25
N LEU A 96 27.64 21.86 34.69
CA LEU A 96 28.72 22.61 35.33
C LEU A 96 28.24 23.84 36.14
N GLN A 97 26.94 24.09 36.24
CA GLN A 97 26.34 25.26 36.90
C GLN A 97 26.95 26.59 36.41
N MET A 98 27.02 26.76 35.08
CA MET A 98 27.56 27.97 34.44
C MET A 98 26.47 29.03 34.26
N ASN A 99 25.87 29.44 35.38
CA ASN A 99 24.80 30.43 35.48
C ASN A 99 25.34 31.84 35.79
N GLU A 100 24.46 32.84 35.88
CA GLU A 100 24.84 34.24 36.14
C GLU A 100 25.46 34.49 37.52
N ASP A 101 25.29 33.59 38.50
CA ASP A 101 25.96 33.70 39.81
C ASP A 101 27.49 33.61 39.66
N TYR A 102 27.96 32.89 38.63
CA TYR A 102 29.36 32.78 38.22
C TYR A 102 29.69 33.72 37.05
N GLY A 103 29.16 34.95 37.11
CA GLY A 103 29.55 36.08 36.29
C GLY A 103 28.63 36.36 35.09
N GLU A 104 28.45 37.64 34.80
CA GLU A 104 27.49 38.14 33.80
C GLU A 104 27.67 37.52 32.41
N GLY A 105 26.55 37.21 31.77
CA GLY A 105 26.44 36.65 30.43
C GLY A 105 27.08 35.26 30.35
N ASN A 106 26.82 34.39 31.33
CA ASN A 106 27.45 33.08 31.41
C ASN A 106 26.90 32.12 30.34
N LEU A 107 27.54 30.95 30.21
CA LEU A 107 27.34 30.03 29.10
C LEU A 107 25.90 29.49 29.00
N ILE A 108 25.19 29.31 30.13
CA ILE A 108 23.76 28.97 30.11
C ILE A 108 22.96 30.05 29.37
N THR A 109 23.12 31.32 29.75
CA THR A 109 22.39 32.46 29.15
C THR A 109 22.71 32.63 27.66
N GLN A 110 23.97 32.48 27.26
CA GLN A 110 24.36 32.60 25.85
C GLN A 110 23.81 31.45 24.99
N THR A 111 23.89 30.22 25.47
CA THR A 111 23.36 29.05 24.74
C THR A 111 21.84 29.03 24.71
N GLU A 112 21.18 29.49 25.77
CA GLU A 112 19.72 29.65 25.85
C GLU A 112 19.21 30.72 24.87
N ALA A 113 19.88 31.87 24.75
CA ALA A 113 19.54 32.89 23.76
C ALA A 113 19.62 32.33 22.33
N PHE A 114 20.73 31.66 21.99
CA PHE A 114 20.91 31.05 20.66
C PHE A 114 19.91 29.91 20.39
N LEU A 115 19.54 29.11 21.40
CA LEU A 115 18.50 28.09 21.26
C LEU A 115 17.15 28.69 20.84
N ASN A 116 16.78 29.88 21.32
CA ASN A 116 15.54 30.55 20.89
C ASN A 116 15.59 31.00 19.41
N GLU A 117 16.77 31.37 18.90
CA GLU A 117 16.98 31.62 17.46
C GLU A 117 16.89 30.32 16.65
N VAL A 118 17.53 29.23 17.12
CA VAL A 118 17.45 27.89 16.54
C VAL A 118 16.01 27.39 16.47
N PHE A 119 15.24 27.53 17.55
CA PHE A 119 13.81 27.18 17.56
C PHE A 119 12.99 28.05 16.61
N SER A 120 13.47 29.22 16.17
CA SER A 120 12.77 30.04 15.18
C SER A 120 12.97 29.52 13.75
N ASN A 121 14.06 28.81 13.47
CA ASN A 121 14.39 28.26 12.15
C ASN A 121 14.04 26.75 12.04
N TRP A 122 13.38 26.34 10.96
CA TRP A 122 13.02 24.94 10.70
C TRP A 122 14.24 24.00 10.62
N ALA A 123 15.18 24.30 9.72
CA ALA A 123 16.32 23.43 9.42
C ALA A 123 17.28 23.31 10.62
N ASP A 124 17.42 24.38 11.40
CA ASP A 124 18.26 24.35 12.60
C ASP A 124 17.54 23.68 13.78
N SER A 125 16.20 23.78 13.88
CA SER A 125 15.42 22.98 14.84
C SER A 125 15.51 21.47 14.58
N ILE A 126 15.55 21.04 13.31
CA ILE A 126 15.78 19.63 12.95
C ILE A 126 17.18 19.18 13.40
N LYS A 127 18.24 19.89 13.01
CA LYS A 127 19.63 19.57 13.40
C LYS A 127 19.82 19.55 14.92
N ALA A 128 19.26 20.52 15.62
CA ALA A 128 19.34 20.56 17.08
C ALA A 128 18.64 19.34 17.69
N LEU A 129 17.49 18.94 17.15
CA LEU A 129 16.79 17.72 17.59
C LEU A 129 17.58 16.45 17.29
N GLU A 130 18.26 16.34 16.13
CA GLU A 130 19.20 15.25 15.84
C GLU A 130 20.32 15.19 16.89
N THR A 131 20.95 16.33 17.22
CA THR A 131 22.01 16.36 18.27
C THR A 131 21.52 16.04 19.68
N CYS A 132 20.21 16.07 19.93
CA CYS A 132 19.67 15.61 21.21
C CYS A 132 19.89 14.10 21.42
N GLU A 133 20.07 13.28 20.38
CA GLU A 133 20.31 11.84 20.54
C GLU A 133 21.61 11.54 21.32
N GLU A 134 22.65 12.38 21.19
CA GLU A 134 23.93 12.21 21.92
C GLU A 134 23.82 12.50 23.43
N VAL A 135 22.83 13.30 23.85
CA VAL A 135 22.70 13.82 25.23
C VAL A 135 21.28 13.71 25.79
N LEU A 136 20.48 12.77 25.25
CA LEU A 136 19.03 12.74 25.38
C LEU A 136 18.49 12.88 26.82
N PRO A 137 19.02 12.21 27.86
CA PRO A 137 18.51 12.35 29.22
C PRO A 137 18.60 13.78 29.74
N HIS A 138 19.74 14.45 29.51
CA HIS A 138 19.95 15.84 29.93
C HIS A 138 19.10 16.80 29.09
N ALA A 139 19.02 16.58 27.77
CA ALA A 139 18.24 17.43 26.87
C ALA A 139 16.71 17.33 27.09
N ASP A 140 16.20 16.19 27.58
CA ASP A 140 14.82 16.04 28.06
C ASP A 140 14.61 16.77 29.41
N GLU A 141 15.56 16.64 30.35
CA GLU A 141 15.51 17.29 31.67
C GLU A 141 15.43 18.83 31.57
N ILE A 142 16.31 19.47 30.78
CA ILE A 142 16.24 20.91 30.49
C ILE A 142 15.30 21.28 29.32
N HIS A 143 14.44 20.34 28.92
CA HIS A 143 13.32 20.55 28.00
C HIS A 143 13.66 21.02 26.56
N ILE A 144 14.92 20.91 26.11
CA ILE A 144 15.33 21.24 24.73
C ILE A 144 14.53 20.40 23.73
N VAL A 145 14.46 19.09 23.95
CA VAL A 145 13.77 18.15 23.04
C VAL A 145 12.30 18.54 22.87
N SER A 146 11.61 18.84 23.98
CA SER A 146 10.20 19.22 23.94
C SER A 146 9.98 20.58 23.24
N ARG A 147 10.93 21.53 23.35
CA ARG A 147 10.89 22.83 22.69
C ARG A 147 11.17 22.72 21.19
N CYS A 148 12.17 21.93 20.79
CA CYS A 148 12.40 21.54 19.39
C CYS A 148 11.14 20.96 18.76
N ILE A 149 10.57 19.92 19.38
CA ILE A 149 9.41 19.19 18.84
C ILE A 149 8.17 20.10 18.79
N ASN A 150 7.92 20.91 19.81
CA ASN A 150 6.81 21.87 19.78
C ASN A 150 6.99 22.93 18.69
N SER A 151 8.20 23.42 18.50
CA SER A 151 8.52 24.39 17.44
C SER A 151 8.31 23.80 16.04
N LEU A 152 8.84 22.60 15.79
CA LEU A 152 8.66 21.87 14.53
C LEU A 152 7.19 21.56 14.29
N ALA A 153 6.47 21.05 15.29
CA ALA A 153 5.05 20.74 15.15
C ALA A 153 4.19 22.00 14.91
N MET A 154 4.52 23.15 15.52
CA MET A 154 3.85 24.43 15.18
C MET A 154 4.10 24.87 13.73
N LYS A 155 5.32 24.74 13.22
CA LYS A 155 5.67 25.10 11.84
C LYS A 155 5.05 24.14 10.82
N ALA A 156 5.06 22.83 11.10
CA ALA A 156 4.46 21.81 10.23
C ALA A 156 2.93 21.96 10.13
N CYS A 157 2.25 22.29 11.23
CA CYS A 157 0.81 22.54 11.23
C CYS A 157 0.41 23.95 10.75
N ALA A 158 1.36 24.83 10.44
CA ALA A 158 1.06 26.16 9.94
C ALA A 158 0.78 26.15 8.42
N ASP A 159 0.01 27.14 7.96
CA ASP A 159 -0.19 27.37 6.53
C ASP A 159 1.16 27.63 5.84
N PRO A 160 1.55 26.86 4.79
CA PRO A 160 2.81 27.04 4.07
C PRO A 160 3.00 28.46 3.50
N ARG A 161 1.93 29.26 3.38
CA ARG A 161 1.97 30.66 2.92
C ARG A 161 2.42 31.64 3.99
N LEU A 162 2.44 31.25 5.27
CA LEU A 162 2.81 32.12 6.41
C LEU A 162 4.28 31.98 6.83
N PHE A 163 4.95 30.89 6.44
CA PHE A 163 6.35 30.66 6.74
C PHE A 163 7.15 30.60 5.44
N SER A 164 8.25 31.36 5.37
CA SER A 164 9.21 31.28 4.28
C SER A 164 9.98 29.96 4.37
N TRP A 165 9.38 28.87 3.91
CA TRP A 165 10.00 27.56 3.88
C TRP A 165 11.29 27.63 3.06
N PRO A 166 12.45 27.24 3.59
CA PRO A 166 13.64 27.04 2.78
C PRO A 166 13.37 25.82 1.89
N LEU A 167 12.89 26.05 0.66
CA LEU A 167 12.72 25.03 -0.37
C LEU A 167 13.99 24.17 -0.42
N SER A 168 13.86 22.89 -0.08
CA SER A 168 15.04 22.05 0.16
C SER A 168 15.88 21.97 -1.12
N GLY A 169 17.14 22.41 -1.01
CA GLY A 169 18.02 22.64 -2.13
C GLY A 169 18.54 21.35 -2.73
N HIS A 170 17.81 20.76 -3.67
CA HIS A 170 18.34 19.74 -4.57
C HIS A 170 18.47 20.28 -6.00
N ASN A 171 19.71 20.69 -6.31
CA ASN A 171 20.17 21.10 -7.64
C ASN A 171 20.22 19.90 -8.60
N ASN A 172 19.07 19.34 -8.97
CA ASN A 172 18.96 18.55 -10.19
C ASN A 172 18.72 19.48 -11.37
N ALA A 173 19.80 19.86 -12.04
CA ALA A 173 19.75 20.61 -13.29
C ALA A 173 19.17 19.75 -14.43
N GLN A 174 17.84 19.62 -14.47
CA GLN A 174 17.10 19.14 -15.63
C GLN A 174 16.12 20.23 -16.11
N SER A 175 16.68 21.13 -16.91
CA SER A 175 16.05 21.85 -18.03
C SER A 175 14.51 21.89 -18.09
N PRO A 176 13.86 23.04 -17.85
CA PRO A 176 12.43 23.21 -18.07
C PRO A 176 12.11 23.40 -19.56
N VAL A 177 12.09 22.30 -20.33
CA VAL A 177 11.46 22.29 -21.66
C VAL A 177 9.95 22.14 -21.47
N GLY A 178 9.19 23.23 -21.62
CA GLY A 178 7.72 23.12 -21.61
C GLY A 178 6.90 24.32 -21.14
N SER A 179 7.39 25.56 -21.23
CA SER A 179 6.54 26.75 -21.05
C SER A 179 6.66 27.70 -22.24
N VAL A 180 5.81 27.49 -23.24
CA VAL A 180 5.67 28.41 -24.37
C VAL A 180 4.68 29.50 -23.98
N ILE A 181 5.19 30.70 -23.71
CA ILE A 181 4.38 31.88 -23.45
C ILE A 181 3.80 32.39 -24.78
N TRP A 182 2.48 32.50 -24.88
CA TRP A 182 1.82 33.24 -25.97
C TRP A 182 0.81 34.23 -25.41
N ASN A 183 0.95 35.51 -25.78
CA ASN A 183 0.03 36.62 -25.47
C ASN A 183 -0.41 36.77 -24.00
N GLY A 184 0.52 36.70 -23.05
CA GLY A 184 0.36 37.33 -21.73
C GLY A 184 -0.68 36.74 -20.77
N ILE A 185 -1.29 35.60 -21.11
CA ILE A 185 -2.23 34.88 -20.25
C ILE A 185 -1.61 33.54 -19.86
N CYS A 186 -1.22 33.40 -18.60
CA CYS A 186 -0.81 32.11 -18.05
C CYS A 186 -2.05 31.24 -17.85
N THR A 187 -2.28 30.25 -18.72
CA THR A 187 -3.27 29.21 -18.47
C THR A 187 -2.79 28.34 -17.32
N ALA A 188 -3.52 28.36 -16.21
CA ALA A 188 -3.18 27.58 -15.02
C ALA A 188 -3.36 26.08 -15.28
N ALA A 189 -2.29 25.43 -15.72
CA ALA A 189 -2.17 23.98 -15.57
C ALA A 189 -2.29 23.67 -14.08
N LYS A 190 -3.26 22.82 -13.73
CA LYS A 190 -3.52 22.36 -12.36
C LYS A 190 -2.18 21.89 -11.75
N PRO A 191 -1.64 22.54 -10.71
CA PRO A 191 -0.43 22.05 -10.08
C PRO A 191 -0.74 20.67 -9.49
N HIS A 192 0.00 19.65 -9.93
CA HIS A 192 0.04 18.39 -9.18
C HIS A 192 0.59 18.68 -7.78
N SER A 193 0.20 17.83 -6.82
CA SER A 193 0.31 18.01 -5.36
C SER A 193 1.75 17.93 -4.80
N VAL A 194 2.70 18.63 -5.43
CA VAL A 194 4.14 18.63 -5.05
C VAL A 194 4.42 19.53 -3.83
N SER A 195 3.43 20.30 -3.36
CA SER A 195 3.63 21.37 -2.37
C SER A 195 3.05 21.13 -0.96
N GLU A 196 2.31 20.04 -0.71
CA GLU A 196 1.67 19.85 0.62
C GLU A 196 2.56 19.16 1.66
N ASP A 197 3.66 18.55 1.23
CA ASP A 197 4.32 17.44 1.96
C ASP A 197 5.83 17.65 2.22
N CYS A 198 6.34 18.88 2.11
CA CYS A 198 7.77 19.21 2.17
C CYS A 198 8.47 18.82 3.49
N TRP A 199 7.73 18.56 4.57
CA TRP A 199 8.32 18.24 5.88
C TRP A 199 8.64 16.76 6.09
N TYR A 200 8.08 15.84 5.29
CA TYR A 200 8.27 14.39 5.49
C TYR A 200 9.73 13.97 5.32
N GLU A 201 10.41 14.53 4.33
CA GLU A 201 11.80 14.20 4.04
C GLU A 201 12.70 14.59 5.21
N ASP A 202 12.60 15.84 5.68
CA ASP A 202 13.42 16.37 6.79
C ASP A 202 13.23 15.56 8.08
N VAL A 203 11.99 15.29 8.51
CA VAL A 203 11.77 14.50 9.74
C VAL A 203 12.13 13.02 9.57
N SER A 204 12.26 12.52 8.33
CA SER A 204 12.59 11.12 8.07
C SER A 204 14.04 10.74 8.37
N PHE A 205 14.93 11.69 8.65
CA PHE A 205 16.30 11.41 9.06
C PHE A 205 16.41 11.07 10.56
N LEU A 206 15.41 11.45 11.37
CA LEU A 206 15.38 11.25 12.82
C LEU A 206 15.24 9.77 13.20
N GLY A 207 15.86 9.37 14.30
CA GLY A 207 15.64 8.06 14.91
C GLY A 207 14.17 7.86 15.33
N LEU A 208 13.72 6.61 15.28
CA LEU A 208 12.32 6.23 15.58
C LEU A 208 11.76 6.85 16.88
N PRO A 209 12.50 6.94 18.01
CA PRO A 209 11.99 7.57 19.23
C PRO A 209 11.64 9.05 19.05
N LEU A 210 12.47 9.83 18.34
CA LEU A 210 12.23 11.26 18.11
C LEU A 210 11.17 11.47 17.03
N TYR A 211 11.21 10.69 15.95
CA TYR A 211 10.19 10.69 14.91
C TYR A 211 8.80 10.40 15.48
N LYS A 212 8.64 9.37 16.33
CA LYS A 212 7.40 9.06 17.05
C LYS A 212 6.90 10.25 17.88
N ARG A 213 7.79 10.91 18.64
CA ARG A 213 7.42 12.11 19.43
C ARG A 213 6.96 13.28 18.53
N ILE A 214 7.56 13.49 17.36
CA ILE A 214 7.09 14.49 16.37
C ILE A 214 5.70 14.13 15.86
N ILE A 215 5.47 12.90 15.39
CA ILE A 215 4.18 12.49 14.83
C ILE A 215 3.05 12.68 15.85
N LEU A 216 3.28 12.33 17.12
CA LEU A 216 2.34 12.58 18.21
C LEU A 216 2.09 14.08 18.46
N ALA A 217 3.14 14.91 18.46
CA ALA A 217 3.00 16.35 18.66
C ALA A 217 2.27 17.05 17.51
N VAL A 218 2.58 16.68 16.26
CA VAL A 218 1.91 17.15 15.04
C VAL A 218 0.44 16.72 15.02
N GLY A 219 0.15 15.46 15.39
CA GLY A 219 -1.22 14.98 15.56
C GLY A 219 -2.01 15.74 16.64
N SER A 220 -1.40 16.00 17.80
CA SER A 220 -2.06 16.76 18.88
C SER A 220 -2.39 18.21 18.52
N ARG A 221 -1.76 18.76 17.47
CA ARG A 221 -1.99 20.11 16.96
C ARG A 221 -3.03 20.17 15.83
N GLY A 222 -3.69 19.05 15.53
CA GLY A 222 -4.76 19.00 14.54
C GLY A 222 -4.29 18.87 13.09
N MET A 223 -3.07 18.32 12.87
CA MET A 223 -2.64 17.95 11.52
C MET A 223 -3.62 16.99 10.86
N ARG A 224 -3.87 17.17 9.56
CA ARG A 224 -4.71 16.28 8.75
C ARG A 224 -4.22 14.82 8.85
N PRO A 225 -5.12 13.84 9.11
CA PRO A 225 -4.75 12.43 9.15
C PRO A 225 -4.01 11.95 7.89
N GLU A 226 -4.37 12.46 6.72
CA GLU A 226 -3.75 12.15 5.43
C GLU A 226 -2.26 12.55 5.40
N SER A 227 -1.91 13.67 6.06
CA SER A 227 -0.52 14.11 6.15
C SER A 227 0.30 13.28 7.15
N ILE A 228 -0.33 12.88 8.26
CA ILE A 228 0.27 11.95 9.22
C ILE A 228 0.54 10.59 8.54
N ALA A 229 -0.43 10.06 7.80
CA ALA A 229 -0.29 8.84 7.04
C ALA A 229 0.78 8.97 5.93
N GLY A 230 0.82 10.09 5.21
CA GLY A 230 1.85 10.39 4.21
C GLY A 230 3.26 10.35 4.78
N SER A 231 3.49 11.02 5.92
CA SER A 231 4.76 11.00 6.65
C SER A 231 5.14 9.57 7.07
N LEU A 232 4.20 8.83 7.68
CA LEU A 232 4.43 7.46 8.14
C LEU A 232 4.73 6.51 6.99
N MET A 233 4.03 6.64 5.85
CA MET A 233 4.29 5.87 4.64
C MET A 233 5.66 6.19 4.03
N PHE A 234 6.12 7.44 4.12
CA PHE A 234 7.46 7.85 3.67
C PHE A 234 8.55 7.24 4.58
N TYR A 235 8.40 7.36 5.90
CA TYR A 235 9.30 6.77 6.89
C TYR A 235 9.38 5.24 6.74
N ALA A 236 8.23 4.57 6.61
CA ALA A 236 8.14 3.14 6.42
C ALA A 236 8.93 2.67 5.18
N LYS A 237 8.73 3.31 4.01
CA LYS A 237 9.44 2.95 2.77
C LYS A 237 10.95 3.13 2.86
N ARG A 238 11.42 4.09 3.67
CA ARG A 238 12.83 4.41 3.88
C ARG A 238 13.54 3.37 4.75
N TYR A 239 12.88 2.86 5.80
CA TYR A 239 13.50 1.98 6.80
C TYR A 239 13.03 0.52 6.78
N LEU A 240 11.98 0.17 6.02
CA LEU A 240 11.52 -1.20 5.78
C LEU A 240 11.73 -1.58 4.30
N PRO A 241 12.87 -2.20 3.93
CA PRO A 241 13.20 -2.51 2.52
C PRO A 241 12.15 -3.36 1.80
N LEU A 242 11.45 -4.23 2.55
CA LEU A 242 10.39 -5.11 2.06
C LEU A 242 9.19 -4.35 1.48
N LEU A 243 8.90 -3.13 1.94
CA LEU A 243 7.82 -2.28 1.39
C LEU A 243 8.19 -1.64 0.05
N SER A 244 9.47 -1.39 -0.16
CA SER A 244 10.01 -0.75 -1.37
C SER A 244 10.34 -1.76 -2.48
N SER A 245 10.41 -3.05 -2.16
CA SER A 245 10.78 -4.11 -3.10
C SER A 245 9.56 -4.79 -3.76
N HIS A 246 8.86 -4.08 -4.65
CA HIS A 246 7.85 -4.68 -5.53
C HIS A 246 8.34 -4.80 -6.98
N SER A 247 8.86 -5.97 -7.33
CA SER A 247 8.54 -6.58 -8.62
C SER A 247 8.45 -8.10 -8.47
N SER A 248 7.41 -8.67 -9.08
CA SER A 248 7.20 -10.10 -9.30
C SER A 248 8.48 -10.81 -9.75
N PHE A 249 8.66 -12.09 -9.36
CA PHE A 249 9.69 -13.12 -9.62
C PHE A 249 10.60 -13.03 -10.89
N LYS A 250 11.09 -11.84 -11.23
CA LYS A 250 11.92 -11.51 -12.39
C LYS A 250 13.07 -10.64 -11.92
N LYS A 251 14.16 -11.29 -11.52
CA LYS A 251 15.46 -10.64 -11.30
C LYS A 251 15.82 -9.81 -12.53
N THR A 252 15.69 -8.48 -12.41
CA THR A 252 16.15 -7.52 -13.41
C THR A 252 17.01 -6.52 -12.67
N ASN A 253 18.33 -6.58 -12.89
CA ASN A 253 19.30 -5.79 -12.14
C ASN A 253 19.24 -4.32 -12.55
N HIS A 254 18.41 -3.52 -11.88
CA HIS A 254 18.54 -2.07 -11.86
C HIS A 254 18.71 -1.58 -10.42
N VAL A 255 19.95 -1.16 -10.12
CA VAL A 255 20.33 -0.59 -8.83
C VAL A 255 19.74 0.81 -8.73
N SER A 256 18.67 0.97 -7.95
CA SER A 256 18.23 2.27 -7.47
C SER A 256 19.32 2.88 -6.57
N PRO A 257 19.48 4.21 -6.45
CA PRO A 257 20.54 4.81 -5.65
C PRO A 257 20.48 4.28 -4.21
N ARG A 258 21.56 3.59 -3.81
CA ARG A 258 21.69 2.98 -2.50
C ARG A 258 21.66 4.07 -1.43
N SER A 259 20.54 4.19 -0.72
CA SER A 259 20.50 4.91 0.54
C SER A 259 21.63 4.40 1.43
N THR A 260 22.43 5.31 1.98
CA THR A 260 23.62 5.00 2.80
C THR A 260 23.28 4.46 4.19
N ILE A 261 22.00 4.31 4.50
CA ILE A 261 21.50 3.74 5.76
C ILE A 261 21.85 2.24 5.82
N SER A 262 22.52 1.83 6.90
CA SER A 262 22.69 0.42 7.24
C SER A 262 21.31 -0.22 7.44
N THR A 263 21.02 -1.30 6.73
CA THR A 263 19.76 -2.03 6.88
C THR A 263 19.58 -2.46 8.35
N PRO A 264 18.53 -2.00 9.06
CA PRO A 264 18.29 -2.39 10.46
C PRO A 264 18.10 -3.91 10.58
N SER A 265 18.35 -4.47 11.77
CA SER A 265 18.15 -5.92 11.99
C SER A 265 16.68 -6.30 11.82
N GLU A 266 16.39 -7.59 11.59
CA GLU A 266 15.00 -8.06 11.45
C GLU A 266 14.17 -7.77 12.73
N GLY A 267 14.79 -7.81 13.91
CA GLY A 267 14.17 -7.43 15.18
C GLY A 267 13.83 -5.95 15.24
N ASP A 268 14.76 -5.08 14.81
CA ASP A 268 14.53 -3.62 14.76
C ASP A 268 13.46 -3.26 13.72
N GLN A 269 13.47 -3.94 12.56
CA GLN A 269 12.43 -3.80 11.52
C GLN A 269 11.05 -4.21 12.05
N ARG A 270 10.96 -5.26 12.88
CA ARG A 270 9.70 -5.68 13.51
C ARG A 270 9.18 -4.61 14.46
N ILE A 271 10.01 -4.11 15.38
CA ILE A 271 9.65 -3.06 16.33
C ILE A 271 9.21 -1.79 15.59
N LEU A 272 9.97 -1.39 14.57
CA LEU A 272 9.66 -0.27 13.70
C LEU A 272 8.29 -0.42 13.01
N LEU A 273 8.00 -1.60 12.46
CA LEU A 273 6.72 -1.88 11.81
C LEU A 273 5.56 -1.78 12.80
N GLU A 274 5.69 -2.39 13.98
CA GLU A 274 4.65 -2.37 15.02
C GLU A 274 4.37 -0.94 15.51
N GLU A 275 5.41 -0.13 15.68
CA GLU A 275 5.30 1.29 16.05
C GLU A 275 4.64 2.13 14.94
N ILE A 276 5.00 1.92 13.67
CA ILE A 276 4.32 2.58 12.54
C ILE A 276 2.83 2.21 12.51
N VAL A 277 2.48 0.93 12.69
CA VAL A 277 1.08 0.48 12.75
C VAL A 277 0.34 1.11 13.93
N GLY A 278 0.99 1.28 15.08
CA GLY A 278 0.44 1.99 16.24
C GLY A 278 0.18 3.48 15.99
N LEU A 279 0.98 4.13 15.13
CA LEU A 279 0.86 5.56 14.79
C LEU A 279 -0.07 5.85 13.60
N LEU A 280 -0.35 4.87 12.74
CA LEU A 280 -1.20 5.08 11.56
C LEU A 280 -2.63 5.49 11.96
N PRO A 281 -3.24 6.49 11.28
CA PRO A 281 -4.63 6.88 11.53
C PRO A 281 -5.65 5.77 11.21
N ASN A 282 -6.70 5.65 12.01
CA ASN A 282 -7.70 4.58 11.91
C ASN A 282 -8.83 4.86 10.90
N GLN A 283 -8.92 6.05 10.30
CA GLN A 283 -10.05 6.40 9.42
C GLN A 283 -9.95 5.71 8.05
N LYS A 284 -11.09 5.24 7.54
CA LYS A 284 -11.22 4.69 6.17
C LYS A 284 -10.77 5.72 5.13
N GLY A 285 -10.00 5.28 4.13
CA GLY A 285 -9.53 6.09 3.00
C GLY A 285 -8.31 6.98 3.28
N VAL A 286 -7.87 7.12 4.54
CA VAL A 286 -6.69 7.95 4.89
C VAL A 286 -5.37 7.26 4.54
N THR A 287 -5.28 5.94 4.78
CA THR A 287 -4.10 5.14 4.40
C THR A 287 -4.48 4.25 3.23
N LEU A 288 -3.65 4.19 2.18
CA LEU A 288 -3.95 3.40 0.98
C LEU A 288 -4.01 1.89 1.27
N THR A 289 -5.04 1.20 0.75
CA THR A 289 -5.27 -0.24 0.98
C THR A 289 -4.09 -1.11 0.53
N ASN A 290 -3.48 -0.78 -0.61
CA ASN A 290 -2.28 -1.49 -1.10
C ASN A 290 -1.08 -1.34 -0.14
N PHE A 291 -0.93 -0.19 0.51
CA PHE A 291 0.12 0.01 1.51
C PHE A 291 -0.15 -0.80 2.78
N LEU A 292 -1.41 -0.85 3.24
CA LEU A 292 -1.79 -1.70 4.38
C LEU A 292 -1.57 -3.20 4.10
N LEU A 293 -1.93 -3.68 2.90
CA LEU A 293 -1.69 -5.07 2.47
C LEU A 293 -0.20 -5.40 2.40
N ARG A 294 0.64 -4.49 1.87
CA ARG A 294 2.10 -4.64 1.87
C ARG A 294 2.70 -4.60 3.28
N LEU A 295 2.14 -3.77 4.17
CA LEU A 295 2.54 -3.71 5.56
C LEU A 295 2.15 -5.00 6.31
N LEU A 296 0.98 -5.57 6.03
CA LEU A 296 0.54 -6.86 6.56
C LEU A 296 1.43 -8.02 6.08
N ARG A 297 1.74 -8.07 4.78
CA ARG A 297 2.69 -9.03 4.23
C ARG A 297 4.07 -8.89 4.88
N THR A 298 4.54 -7.67 5.10
CA THR A 298 5.82 -7.39 5.78
C THR A 298 5.77 -7.81 7.26
N ALA A 299 4.65 -7.57 7.94
CA ALA A 299 4.40 -7.98 9.33
C ALA A 299 4.42 -9.51 9.48
N MET A 300 3.91 -10.25 8.48
CA MET A 300 3.96 -11.70 8.44
C MET A 300 5.39 -12.23 8.24
N ILE A 301 6.16 -11.63 7.34
CA ILE A 301 7.58 -11.99 7.09
C ILE A 301 8.45 -11.72 8.33
N LEU A 302 8.24 -10.59 9.00
CA LEU A 302 9.00 -10.20 10.21
C LEU A 302 8.45 -10.83 11.52
N HIS A 303 7.47 -11.74 11.42
CA HIS A 303 6.79 -12.37 12.55
C HIS A 303 6.35 -11.36 13.64
N ALA A 304 5.71 -10.26 13.21
CA ALA A 304 5.11 -9.27 14.10
C ALA A 304 4.01 -9.87 14.98
N SER A 305 3.72 -9.19 16.10
CA SER A 305 2.72 -9.62 17.09
C SER A 305 1.34 -9.89 16.46
N PRO A 306 0.58 -10.87 17.01
CA PRO A 306 -0.78 -11.17 16.54
C PRO A 306 -1.69 -9.92 16.54
N SER A 307 -1.57 -9.07 17.56
CA SER A 307 -2.28 -7.80 17.66
C SER A 307 -1.96 -6.81 16.54
N CYS A 308 -0.70 -6.75 16.08
CA CYS A 308 -0.31 -5.91 14.95
C CYS A 308 -0.92 -6.43 13.63
N ARG A 309 -0.90 -7.75 13.42
CA ARG A 309 -1.49 -8.39 12.25
C ARG A 309 -3.01 -8.20 12.21
N GLU A 310 -3.69 -8.49 13.32
CA GLU A 310 -5.14 -8.30 13.47
C GLU A 310 -5.55 -6.82 13.29
N ASN A 311 -4.75 -5.87 13.78
CA ASN A 311 -5.00 -4.44 13.56
C ASN A 311 -4.94 -4.07 12.08
N LEU A 312 -3.96 -4.60 11.34
CA LEU A 312 -3.85 -4.39 9.90
C LEU A 312 -4.99 -5.08 9.12
N GLU A 313 -5.32 -6.32 9.45
CA GLU A 313 -6.43 -7.08 8.86
C GLU A 313 -7.77 -6.35 9.04
N LYS A 314 -8.03 -5.77 10.23
CA LYS A 314 -9.20 -4.91 10.49
C LYS A 314 -9.24 -3.66 9.63
N ARG A 315 -8.11 -2.96 9.49
CA ARG A 315 -8.02 -1.74 8.66
C ARG A 315 -8.20 -2.05 7.17
N VAL A 316 -7.60 -3.14 6.67
CA VAL A 316 -7.82 -3.60 5.29
C VAL A 316 -9.30 -3.99 5.11
N GLY A 317 -9.86 -4.75 6.05
CA GLY A 317 -11.28 -5.14 6.05
C GLY A 317 -12.23 -3.94 5.96
N ALA A 318 -11.97 -2.85 6.69
CA ALA A 318 -12.80 -1.65 6.61
C ALA A 318 -12.84 -0.98 5.21
N GLN A 319 -11.87 -1.25 4.34
CA GLN A 319 -11.76 -0.69 2.99
C GLN A 319 -11.40 -1.74 1.92
N PHE A 320 -11.91 -2.95 2.11
CA PHE A 320 -11.66 -4.10 1.22
C PHE A 320 -12.21 -3.87 -0.20
N ASP A 321 -13.24 -3.03 -0.33
CA ASP A 321 -13.76 -2.49 -1.59
C ASP A 321 -12.73 -1.74 -2.45
N GLN A 322 -11.58 -1.36 -1.87
CA GLN A 322 -10.51 -0.61 -2.53
C GLN A 322 -9.24 -1.45 -2.74
N ALA A 323 -9.29 -2.76 -2.46
CA ALA A 323 -8.15 -3.65 -2.66
C ALA A 323 -8.05 -4.15 -4.12
N ALA A 324 -6.83 -4.32 -4.60
CA ALA A 324 -6.55 -4.97 -5.87
C ALA A 324 -6.25 -6.45 -5.65
N LEU A 325 -6.69 -7.31 -6.59
CA LEU A 325 -6.49 -8.76 -6.52
C LEU A 325 -5.01 -9.14 -6.34
N GLU A 326 -4.08 -8.45 -7.01
CA GLU A 326 -2.64 -8.71 -6.93
C GLU A 326 -2.03 -8.45 -5.53
N ASP A 327 -2.59 -7.53 -4.75
CA ASP A 327 -2.13 -7.24 -3.38
C ASP A 327 -2.71 -8.24 -2.35
N LEU A 328 -3.72 -9.05 -2.71
CA LEU A 328 -4.29 -10.13 -1.86
C LEU A 328 -3.50 -11.45 -1.94
N LEU A 329 -2.61 -11.59 -2.93
CA LEU A 329 -1.80 -12.78 -3.14
C LEU A 329 -0.61 -12.84 -2.15
N ILE A 330 -0.95 -12.86 -0.85
CA ILE A 330 -0.01 -12.99 0.27
C ILE A 330 0.47 -14.44 0.34
N PRO A 331 1.77 -14.73 0.13
CA PRO A 331 2.26 -16.11 0.19
C PRO A 331 2.13 -16.68 1.59
N ASN A 332 1.83 -17.98 1.70
CA ASN A 332 1.88 -18.67 2.98
C ASN A 332 3.34 -18.80 3.45
N MET A 333 3.59 -18.50 4.72
CA MET A 333 4.92 -18.53 5.36
C MET A 333 5.06 -19.70 6.36
N GLY A 334 4.07 -20.60 6.41
CA GLY A 334 4.11 -21.82 7.22
C GLY A 334 5.13 -22.84 6.71
N TYR A 335 5.72 -23.61 7.63
CA TYR A 335 6.65 -24.71 7.31
C TYR A 335 5.95 -26.02 6.91
N THR A 336 4.65 -26.11 7.15
CA THR A 336 3.76 -27.21 6.76
C THR A 336 3.38 -27.11 5.28
N VAL A 337 3.04 -28.24 4.65
CA VAL A 337 2.58 -28.28 3.25
C VAL A 337 1.14 -27.77 3.18
N GLU A 338 1.02 -26.45 3.22
CA GLU A 338 -0.23 -25.70 3.12
C GLU A 338 -0.29 -24.95 1.79
N THR A 339 -1.42 -24.29 1.53
CA THR A 339 -1.69 -23.60 0.27
C THR A 339 -0.65 -22.54 -0.05
N LEU A 340 -0.40 -22.30 -1.34
CA LEU A 340 0.59 -21.32 -1.84
C LEU A 340 0.38 -19.90 -1.26
N TYR A 341 -0.89 -19.55 -1.00
CA TYR A 341 -1.32 -18.28 -0.42
C TYR A 341 -1.96 -18.49 0.96
N ASP A 342 -1.85 -17.48 1.83
CA ASP A 342 -2.52 -17.46 3.14
C ASP A 342 -4.00 -17.06 2.95
N ILE A 343 -4.83 -18.08 2.71
CA ILE A 343 -6.28 -17.96 2.53
C ILE A 343 -6.96 -17.58 3.85
N ASP A 344 -6.40 -17.97 5.00
CA ASP A 344 -6.97 -17.68 6.33
C ASP A 344 -6.77 -16.21 6.71
N CYS A 345 -5.76 -15.54 6.15
CA CYS A 345 -5.61 -14.08 6.18
C CYS A 345 -6.73 -13.38 5.38
N VAL A 346 -7.01 -13.82 4.15
CA VAL A 346 -8.07 -13.21 3.32
C VAL A 346 -9.46 -13.46 3.90
N GLN A 347 -9.71 -14.64 4.47
CA GLN A 347 -10.94 -14.92 5.22
C GLN A 347 -11.14 -13.92 6.37
N ARG A 348 -10.13 -13.70 7.23
CA ARG A 348 -10.22 -12.76 8.36
C ARG A 348 -10.42 -11.31 7.92
N ILE A 349 -9.80 -10.90 6.82
CA ILE A 349 -10.03 -9.57 6.20
C ILE A 349 -11.49 -9.43 5.74
N LEU A 350 -12.03 -10.46 5.07
CA LEU A 350 -13.41 -10.47 4.61
C LEU A 350 -14.41 -10.47 5.78
N ASP A 351 -14.17 -11.28 6.82
CA ASP A 351 -15.00 -11.30 8.04
C ASP A 351 -15.07 -9.92 8.70
N HIS A 352 -13.96 -9.16 8.69
CA HIS A 352 -13.93 -7.78 9.15
C HIS A 352 -14.71 -6.82 8.24
N PHE A 353 -14.61 -6.94 6.92
CA PHE A 353 -15.44 -6.15 5.99
C PHE A 353 -16.94 -6.38 6.26
N MET A 354 -17.36 -7.65 6.34
CA MET A 354 -18.75 -8.03 6.63
C MET A 354 -19.24 -7.52 7.98
N SER A 355 -18.37 -7.49 8.99
CA SER A 355 -18.69 -6.98 10.33
C SER A 355 -18.90 -5.45 10.34
N VAL A 356 -18.18 -4.72 9.49
CA VAL A 356 -18.30 -3.26 9.39
C VAL A 356 -19.57 -2.87 8.62
N ASP A 357 -19.83 -3.48 7.46
CA ASP A 357 -20.96 -3.12 6.59
C ASP A 357 -22.32 -3.36 7.28
N GLN A 358 -22.45 -4.43 8.06
CA GLN A 358 -23.62 -4.72 8.90
C GLN A 358 -23.95 -3.63 9.94
N THR A 359 -22.98 -2.79 10.33
CA THR A 359 -23.22 -1.68 11.27
C THR A 359 -23.60 -0.36 10.59
N ALA A 360 -23.38 -0.25 9.27
CA ALA A 360 -23.66 0.96 8.51
C ALA A 360 -25.13 1.04 8.01
N VAL A 361 -25.85 -0.08 7.97
CA VAL A 361 -27.26 -0.13 7.56
C VAL A 361 -28.16 -0.08 8.79
N PRO A 362 -28.85 1.05 9.08
CA PRO A 362 -29.90 1.04 10.09
C PRO A 362 -31.05 0.14 9.61
N SER A 363 -31.37 -0.85 10.43
CA SER A 363 -32.37 -1.90 10.20
C SER A 363 -33.65 -1.42 9.50
N SER A 364 -33.70 -1.55 8.17
CA SER A 364 -34.92 -1.56 7.38
C SER A 364 -35.18 -2.99 6.93
N SER A 365 -36.34 -3.52 7.32
CA SER A 365 -36.80 -4.86 6.95
C SER A 365 -36.79 -5.05 5.43
N PRO A 366 -36.43 -6.24 4.89
CA PRO A 366 -36.54 -6.53 3.47
C PRO A 366 -38.03 -6.66 3.08
N CYS A 367 -38.69 -5.52 2.87
CA CYS A 367 -39.94 -5.48 2.14
C CYS A 367 -39.64 -5.75 0.65
N ILE A 368 -40.40 -6.68 0.09
CA ILE A 368 -40.35 -7.07 -1.32
C ILE A 368 -40.51 -5.82 -2.19
N VAL A 369 -39.45 -5.43 -2.91
CA VAL A 369 -39.52 -4.40 -3.94
C VAL A 369 -39.77 -5.08 -5.28
N ASP A 370 -40.82 -4.63 -5.94
CA ASP A 370 -41.30 -5.16 -7.23
C ASP A 370 -40.27 -4.98 -8.36
N GLU A 371 -40.24 -5.94 -9.28
CA GLU A 371 -39.18 -6.12 -10.29
C GLU A 371 -39.39 -5.17 -11.49
N GLY A 372 -39.34 -3.85 -11.26
CA GLY A 372 -39.79 -2.86 -12.25
C GLY A 372 -39.15 -1.46 -12.27
N GLN A 373 -38.22 -1.10 -11.39
CA GLN A 373 -37.69 0.28 -11.29
C GLN A 373 -36.15 0.42 -11.18
N LEU A 374 -35.37 -0.52 -11.72
CA LEU A 374 -33.89 -0.42 -11.80
C LEU A 374 -33.33 -0.16 -13.20
N GLN A 375 -34.16 0.30 -14.13
CA GLN A 375 -33.70 0.87 -15.41
C GLN A 375 -34.23 2.30 -15.56
N LEU A 376 -33.43 3.12 -16.27
CA LEU A 376 -33.65 4.55 -16.58
C LEU A 376 -33.21 5.60 -15.54
N VAL A 377 -31.93 5.58 -15.12
CA VAL A 377 -31.13 6.82 -15.06
C VAL A 377 -29.72 6.54 -15.60
N ASP A 378 -29.29 7.38 -16.54
CA ASP A 378 -28.00 7.34 -17.24
C ASP A 378 -26.88 8.01 -16.42
N GLY A 379 -25.63 7.57 -16.59
CA GLY A 379 -24.42 8.20 -16.02
C GLY A 379 -23.77 7.49 -14.83
N THR A 380 -22.72 6.71 -15.11
CA THR A 380 -21.71 6.19 -14.14
C THR A 380 -22.27 5.54 -12.87
N HIS A 381 -22.72 4.29 -12.96
CA HIS A 381 -23.00 3.47 -11.79
C HIS A 381 -21.71 3.20 -10.99
N SER A 382 -21.55 3.86 -9.83
CA SER A 382 -20.63 3.34 -8.81
C SER A 382 -21.16 2.00 -8.33
N LEU A 383 -20.44 0.90 -8.59
CA LEU A 383 -20.75 -0.39 -7.98
C LEU A 383 -20.86 -0.22 -6.46
N THR A 384 -21.77 -0.95 -5.82
CA THR A 384 -21.80 -0.95 -4.35
C THR A 384 -20.47 -1.51 -3.83
N PRO A 385 -19.93 -1.04 -2.68
CA PRO A 385 -18.74 -1.61 -2.07
C PRO A 385 -18.84 -3.13 -1.92
N MET A 386 -20.04 -3.61 -1.58
CA MET A 386 -20.38 -5.02 -1.45
C MET A 386 -20.22 -5.80 -2.77
N THR A 387 -20.63 -5.22 -3.92
CA THR A 387 -20.42 -5.82 -5.25
C THR A 387 -18.95 -5.77 -5.68
N MET A 388 -18.20 -4.73 -5.32
CA MET A 388 -16.75 -4.69 -5.57
C MET A 388 -16.04 -5.83 -4.82
N VAL A 389 -16.38 -6.03 -3.55
CA VAL A 389 -15.86 -7.13 -2.72
C VAL A 389 -16.28 -8.50 -3.25
N ALA A 390 -17.53 -8.68 -3.68
CA ALA A 390 -17.97 -9.94 -4.29
C ALA A 390 -17.12 -10.31 -5.52
N ASN A 391 -16.93 -9.37 -6.44
CA ASN A 391 -16.08 -9.56 -7.64
C ASN A 391 -14.61 -9.85 -7.27
N LEU A 392 -14.09 -9.19 -6.23
CA LEU A 392 -12.72 -9.37 -5.75
C LEU A 392 -12.52 -10.76 -5.11
N VAL A 393 -13.48 -11.24 -4.32
CA VAL A 393 -13.46 -12.58 -3.70
C VAL A 393 -13.63 -13.67 -4.75
N ASP A 394 -14.54 -13.50 -5.72
CA ASP A 394 -14.72 -14.45 -6.81
C ASP A 394 -13.46 -14.54 -7.71
N GLY A 395 -12.81 -13.41 -7.97
CA GLY A 395 -11.51 -13.36 -8.65
C GLY A 395 -10.38 -14.01 -7.84
N TYR A 396 -10.33 -13.77 -6.53
CA TYR A 396 -9.37 -14.42 -5.64
C TYR A 396 -9.57 -15.94 -5.57
N LEU A 397 -10.83 -16.40 -5.48
CA LEU A 397 -11.18 -17.82 -5.54
C LEU A 397 -10.72 -18.45 -6.85
N ALA A 398 -10.84 -17.76 -7.99
CA ALA A 398 -10.34 -18.25 -9.29
C ALA A 398 -8.81 -18.37 -9.33
N GLU A 399 -8.06 -17.46 -8.69
CA GLU A 399 -6.59 -17.51 -8.60
C GLU A 399 -6.09 -18.61 -7.65
N VAL A 400 -6.79 -18.90 -6.54
CA VAL A 400 -6.40 -19.97 -5.58
C VAL A 400 -6.94 -21.35 -5.96
N ALA A 401 -8.01 -21.43 -6.76
CA ALA A 401 -8.64 -22.68 -7.20
C ALA A 401 -7.73 -23.72 -7.87
N PRO A 402 -6.63 -23.36 -8.60
CA PRO A 402 -5.69 -24.33 -9.15
C PRO A 402 -4.81 -25.05 -8.12
N ASP A 403 -4.72 -24.55 -6.88
CA ASP A 403 -3.89 -25.15 -5.84
C ASP A 403 -4.52 -26.45 -5.31
N VAL A 404 -3.89 -27.58 -5.60
CA VAL A 404 -4.32 -28.93 -5.18
C VAL A 404 -4.40 -29.12 -3.66
N ASN A 405 -3.80 -28.22 -2.88
CA ASN A 405 -3.87 -28.25 -1.41
C ASN A 405 -5.09 -27.50 -0.86
N LEU A 406 -5.84 -26.76 -1.70
CA LEU A 406 -7.03 -26.03 -1.30
C LEU A 406 -8.19 -26.99 -1.04
N LYS A 407 -8.41 -27.32 0.23
CA LYS A 407 -9.50 -28.23 0.65
C LYS A 407 -10.88 -27.58 0.46
N PHE A 408 -11.85 -28.38 0.02
CA PHE A 408 -13.23 -27.98 -0.24
C PHE A 408 -13.86 -27.09 0.86
N PRO A 409 -13.73 -27.39 2.17
CA PRO A 409 -14.32 -26.53 3.21
C PRO A 409 -13.78 -25.10 3.24
N LYS A 410 -12.50 -24.86 2.87
CA LYS A 410 -11.92 -23.50 2.81
C LYS A 410 -12.40 -22.72 1.58
N PHE A 411 -12.55 -23.39 0.44
CA PHE A 411 -13.16 -22.76 -0.75
C PHE A 411 -14.61 -22.39 -0.44
N GLN A 412 -15.37 -23.32 0.13
CA GLN A 412 -16.78 -23.13 0.46
C GLN A 412 -16.98 -22.02 1.50
N SER A 413 -16.18 -21.96 2.57
CA SER A 413 -16.32 -20.94 3.61
C SER A 413 -16.16 -19.53 3.04
N LEU A 414 -15.11 -19.31 2.24
CA LEU A 414 -14.80 -17.99 1.70
C LEU A 414 -15.86 -17.52 0.68
N ALA A 415 -16.32 -18.42 -0.19
CA ALA A 415 -17.36 -18.13 -1.18
C ALA A 415 -18.73 -17.83 -0.55
N ALA A 416 -19.09 -18.56 0.52
CA ALA A 416 -20.40 -18.49 1.18
C ALA A 416 -20.57 -17.28 2.11
N VAL A 417 -19.49 -16.57 2.45
CA VAL A 417 -19.56 -15.31 3.23
C VAL A 417 -20.24 -14.19 2.42
N ILE A 418 -20.14 -14.24 1.08
CA ILE A 418 -20.75 -13.26 0.19
C ILE A 418 -22.23 -13.61 -0.06
N PRO A 419 -23.19 -12.77 0.35
CA PRO A 419 -24.63 -12.97 0.17
C PRO A 419 -25.07 -12.80 -1.29
N ASP A 420 -26.13 -13.50 -1.67
CA ASP A 420 -26.63 -13.56 -3.05
C ASP A 420 -26.86 -12.19 -3.72
N TYR A 421 -27.34 -11.18 -2.99
CA TYR A 421 -27.60 -9.85 -3.56
C TYR A 421 -26.33 -9.10 -4.00
N ALA A 422 -25.17 -9.46 -3.44
CA ALA A 422 -23.89 -8.81 -3.75
C ALA A 422 -23.39 -9.12 -5.16
N ARG A 423 -23.81 -10.27 -5.73
CA ARG A 423 -23.52 -10.71 -7.10
C ARG A 423 -24.72 -10.39 -8.03
N PRO A 424 -24.63 -9.41 -8.93
CA PRO A 424 -25.63 -9.22 -9.98
C PRO A 424 -25.53 -10.29 -11.09
N VAL A 425 -24.31 -10.77 -11.34
CA VAL A 425 -23.97 -11.79 -12.32
C VAL A 425 -23.02 -12.80 -11.67
N ASP A 426 -23.29 -14.09 -11.83
CA ASP A 426 -22.60 -15.18 -11.12
C ASP A 426 -21.46 -15.83 -11.92
N ASP A 427 -21.10 -15.23 -13.06
CA ASP A 427 -20.02 -15.72 -13.95
C ASP A 427 -18.67 -15.84 -13.23
N GLY A 428 -18.36 -14.91 -12.30
CA GLY A 428 -17.11 -14.91 -11.52
C GLY A 428 -17.01 -16.14 -10.61
N ILE A 429 -18.00 -16.34 -9.73
CA ILE A 429 -18.06 -17.52 -8.88
C ILE A 429 -18.17 -18.82 -9.69
N TYR A 430 -18.91 -18.83 -10.81
CA TYR A 430 -18.93 -19.99 -11.71
C TYR A 430 -17.54 -20.30 -12.30
N HIS A 431 -16.79 -19.29 -12.73
CA HIS A 431 -15.44 -19.47 -13.25
C HIS A 431 -14.49 -20.06 -12.19
N ALA A 432 -14.56 -19.56 -10.96
CA ALA A 432 -13.79 -20.09 -9.83
C ALA A 432 -14.15 -21.55 -9.52
N ILE A 433 -15.45 -21.89 -9.49
CA ILE A 433 -15.94 -23.26 -9.32
C ILE A 433 -15.42 -24.16 -10.45
N ASP A 434 -15.46 -23.70 -11.70
CA ASP A 434 -15.00 -24.48 -12.84
C ASP A 434 -13.50 -24.83 -12.76
N ILE A 435 -12.67 -23.84 -12.43
CA ILE A 435 -11.23 -24.04 -12.21
C ILE A 435 -11.02 -25.02 -11.04
N TYR A 436 -11.77 -24.86 -9.95
CA TYR A 436 -11.62 -25.72 -8.77
C TYR A 436 -11.96 -27.18 -9.11
N LEU A 437 -13.10 -27.43 -9.78
CA LEU A 437 -13.51 -28.75 -10.27
C LEU A 437 -12.52 -29.33 -11.31
N LYS A 438 -11.75 -28.49 -12.01
CA LYS A 438 -10.67 -28.93 -12.91
C LYS A 438 -9.46 -29.46 -12.15
N ALA A 439 -9.04 -28.74 -11.11
CA ALA A 439 -7.85 -29.04 -10.33
C ALA A 439 -8.08 -30.16 -9.30
N HIS A 440 -9.35 -30.37 -8.89
CA HIS A 440 -9.75 -31.29 -7.82
C HIS A 440 -10.65 -32.44 -8.33
N PRO A 441 -10.20 -33.29 -9.27
CA PRO A 441 -11.03 -34.36 -9.83
C PRO A 441 -11.45 -35.43 -8.80
N TRP A 442 -10.80 -35.50 -7.64
CA TRP A 442 -11.09 -36.43 -6.55
C TRP A 442 -12.29 -36.02 -5.66
N LEU A 443 -12.90 -34.86 -5.89
CA LEU A 443 -14.12 -34.44 -5.17
C LEU A 443 -15.26 -35.42 -5.41
N THR A 444 -15.94 -35.80 -4.32
CA THR A 444 -17.15 -36.62 -4.35
C THR A 444 -18.31 -35.89 -5.02
N ASP A 445 -19.28 -36.65 -5.55
CA ASP A 445 -20.48 -36.05 -6.16
C ASP A 445 -21.25 -35.14 -5.19
N SER A 446 -21.23 -35.44 -3.89
CA SER A 446 -21.83 -34.58 -2.86
C SER A 446 -21.09 -33.25 -2.68
N GLU A 447 -19.76 -33.24 -2.72
CA GLU A 447 -18.97 -32.00 -2.65
C GLU A 447 -19.14 -31.18 -3.93
N ARG A 448 -19.19 -31.84 -5.09
CA ARG A 448 -19.49 -31.22 -6.39
C ARG A 448 -20.89 -30.59 -6.40
N GLU A 449 -21.89 -31.25 -5.82
CA GLU A 449 -23.20 -30.63 -5.62
C GLU A 449 -23.16 -29.45 -4.66
N GLN A 450 -22.45 -29.56 -3.53
CA GLN A 450 -22.39 -28.49 -2.52
C GLN A 450 -21.68 -27.24 -3.03
N ILE A 451 -20.56 -27.39 -3.75
CA ILE A 451 -19.83 -26.25 -4.31
C ILE A 451 -20.65 -25.57 -5.43
N CYS A 452 -21.39 -26.32 -6.24
CA CYS A 452 -22.25 -25.75 -7.28
C CYS A 452 -23.48 -25.00 -6.73
N ARG A 453 -23.84 -25.17 -5.45
CA ARG A 453 -24.91 -24.38 -4.80
C ARG A 453 -24.48 -22.96 -4.42
N LEU A 454 -23.19 -22.64 -4.54
CA LEU A 454 -22.63 -21.31 -4.27
C LEU A 454 -22.86 -20.32 -5.43
N MET A 455 -23.35 -20.81 -6.58
CA MET A 455 -23.77 -19.99 -7.72
C MET A 455 -25.27 -20.13 -7.96
N ASN A 456 -25.91 -19.03 -8.35
CA ASN A 456 -27.28 -19.00 -8.80
C ASN A 456 -27.32 -19.06 -10.35
N CYS A 457 -27.75 -20.20 -10.89
CA CYS A 457 -27.82 -20.43 -12.33
C CYS A 457 -28.73 -19.43 -13.10
N GLN A 458 -29.65 -18.74 -12.42
CA GLN A 458 -30.48 -17.68 -13.04
C GLN A 458 -29.67 -16.40 -13.35
N LYS A 459 -28.55 -16.19 -12.64
CA LYS A 459 -27.69 -15.00 -12.72
C LYS A 459 -26.49 -15.16 -13.65
N LEU A 460 -26.34 -16.28 -14.33
CA LEU A 460 -25.29 -16.46 -15.33
C LEU A 460 -25.57 -15.57 -16.57
N SER A 461 -24.52 -15.12 -17.25
CA SER A 461 -24.64 -14.54 -18.59
C SER A 461 -25.03 -15.60 -19.62
N LEU A 462 -25.32 -15.19 -20.85
CA LEU A 462 -25.57 -16.13 -21.95
C LEU A 462 -24.32 -17.01 -22.22
N GLU A 463 -23.14 -16.39 -22.15
CA GLU A 463 -21.83 -17.03 -22.27
C GLU A 463 -21.58 -18.01 -21.11
N GLY A 464 -21.85 -17.58 -19.87
CA GLY A 464 -21.74 -18.40 -18.65
C GLY A 464 -22.66 -19.62 -18.70
N SER A 465 -23.94 -19.41 -19.00
CA SER A 465 -24.94 -20.46 -19.21
C SER A 465 -24.53 -21.43 -20.31
N THR A 466 -24.04 -20.93 -21.45
CA THR A 466 -23.62 -21.77 -22.59
C THR A 466 -22.42 -22.64 -22.21
N HIS A 467 -21.43 -22.08 -21.51
CA HIS A 467 -20.29 -22.85 -21.02
C HIS A 467 -20.72 -23.89 -19.97
N ALA A 468 -21.59 -23.52 -19.02
CA ALA A 468 -22.11 -24.45 -18.01
C ALA A 468 -22.94 -25.58 -18.60
N ALA A 469 -23.75 -25.33 -19.63
CA ALA A 469 -24.54 -26.35 -20.33
C ALA A 469 -23.66 -27.40 -21.05
N GLN A 470 -22.42 -27.07 -21.39
CA GLN A 470 -21.45 -27.95 -22.06
C GLN A 470 -20.41 -28.57 -21.12
N ASN A 471 -20.47 -28.25 -19.82
CA ASN A 471 -19.41 -28.59 -18.88
C ASN A 471 -19.64 -29.95 -18.20
N GLU A 472 -18.97 -30.99 -18.73
CA GLU A 472 -19.04 -32.38 -18.22
C GLU A 472 -18.61 -32.55 -16.75
N ARG A 473 -17.98 -31.55 -16.12
CA ARG A 473 -17.56 -31.60 -14.72
C ARG A 473 -18.69 -31.25 -13.73
N LEU A 474 -19.75 -30.59 -14.19
CA LEU A 474 -20.89 -30.18 -13.36
C LEU A 474 -21.86 -31.37 -13.13
N PRO A 475 -22.50 -31.46 -11.95
CA PRO A 475 -23.57 -32.43 -11.73
C PRO A 475 -24.73 -32.21 -12.72
N LEU A 476 -25.30 -33.29 -13.26
CA LEU A 476 -26.40 -33.23 -14.25
C LEU A 476 -27.58 -32.36 -13.79
N ARG A 477 -27.88 -32.34 -12.49
CA ARG A 477 -28.92 -31.49 -11.89
C ARG A 477 -28.68 -29.99 -12.16
N VAL A 478 -27.43 -29.54 -12.08
CA VAL A 478 -27.02 -28.15 -12.30
C VAL A 478 -27.14 -27.81 -13.79
N VAL A 479 -26.66 -28.69 -14.67
CA VAL A 479 -26.79 -28.54 -16.14
C VAL A 479 -28.25 -28.40 -16.56
N VAL A 480 -29.15 -29.22 -15.99
CA VAL A 480 -30.60 -29.12 -16.24
C VAL A 480 -31.19 -27.80 -15.71
N GLN A 481 -30.74 -27.30 -14.56
CA GLN A 481 -31.18 -26.00 -14.03
C GLN A 481 -30.75 -24.84 -14.94
N VAL A 482 -29.51 -24.82 -15.43
CA VAL A 482 -29.03 -23.82 -16.40
C VAL A 482 -29.88 -23.82 -17.68
N LEU A 483 -30.10 -25.01 -18.27
CA LEU A 483 -30.93 -25.14 -19.48
C LEU A 483 -32.38 -24.69 -19.25
N PHE A 484 -32.94 -24.94 -18.07
CA PHE A 484 -34.28 -24.48 -17.70
C PHE A 484 -34.37 -22.95 -17.63
N PHE A 485 -33.40 -22.28 -17.01
CA PHE A 485 -33.38 -20.81 -16.93
C PHE A 485 -33.14 -20.14 -18.30
N GLU A 486 -32.30 -20.72 -19.15
CA GLU A 486 -32.15 -20.27 -20.54
C GLU A 486 -33.44 -20.46 -21.36
N GLN A 487 -34.14 -21.59 -21.20
CA GLN A 487 -35.45 -21.79 -21.83
C GLN A 487 -36.48 -20.75 -21.33
N LEU A 488 -36.45 -20.41 -20.04
CA LEU A 488 -37.32 -19.39 -19.45
C LEU A 488 -36.99 -17.99 -20.01
N ARG A 489 -35.71 -17.59 -20.04
CA ARG A 489 -35.24 -16.34 -20.66
C ARG A 489 -35.68 -16.23 -22.11
N LEU A 490 -35.44 -17.25 -22.93
CA LEU A 490 -35.85 -17.27 -24.33
C LEU A 490 -37.36 -17.10 -24.48
N ARG A 491 -38.17 -17.79 -23.65
CA ARG A 491 -39.62 -17.66 -23.65
C ARG A 491 -40.07 -16.25 -23.27
N THR A 492 -39.47 -15.63 -22.26
CA THR A 492 -39.79 -14.26 -21.83
C THR A 492 -39.42 -13.23 -22.90
N SER A 493 -38.24 -13.34 -23.51
CA SER A 493 -37.82 -12.45 -24.62
C SER A 493 -38.73 -12.58 -25.84
N ILE A 494 -39.16 -13.80 -26.19
CA ILE A 494 -40.11 -14.04 -27.27
C ILE A 494 -41.49 -13.44 -26.93
N ALA A 495 -41.99 -13.63 -25.71
CA ALA A 495 -43.26 -13.04 -25.27
C ALA A 495 -43.23 -11.49 -25.25
N GLY A 496 -42.11 -10.90 -24.84
CA GLY A 496 -41.88 -9.46 -24.89
C GLY A 496 -41.92 -8.90 -26.32
N TRP A 497 -41.36 -9.62 -27.30
CA TRP A 497 -41.44 -9.25 -28.72
C TRP A 497 -42.91 -9.17 -29.19
N PHE A 498 -43.72 -10.19 -28.88
CA PHE A 498 -45.14 -10.19 -29.24
C PHE A 498 -45.90 -9.02 -28.61
N PHE A 499 -45.71 -8.74 -27.31
CA PHE A 499 -46.35 -7.60 -26.65
C PHE A 499 -45.94 -6.22 -27.19
N VAL A 500 -44.71 -6.06 -27.69
CA VAL A 500 -44.27 -4.80 -28.34
C VAL A 500 -44.87 -4.67 -29.75
N SER A 501 -45.07 -5.79 -30.45
CA SER A 501 -45.70 -5.81 -31.77
C SER A 501 -47.20 -5.51 -31.70
N ASP A 502 -47.93 -6.17 -30.78
CA ASP A 502 -49.38 -6.02 -30.61
C ASP A 502 -49.78 -4.59 -30.20
N ASN A 503 -48.98 -3.90 -29.38
CA ASN A 503 -49.24 -2.51 -29.00
C ASN A 503 -49.08 -1.51 -30.16
N LEU A 504 -48.29 -1.83 -31.18
CA LEU A 504 -48.18 -0.99 -32.37
C LEU A 504 -49.38 -1.18 -33.31
N GLU A 505 -49.89 -2.41 -33.44
CA GLU A 505 -51.05 -2.73 -34.30
C GLU A 505 -52.40 -2.30 -33.68
N ASN A 506 -52.58 -2.40 -32.36
CA ASN A 506 -53.84 -2.02 -31.70
C ASN A 506 -54.11 -0.50 -31.63
N SER A 507 -53.14 0.35 -31.98
CA SER A 507 -53.29 1.82 -31.90
C SER A 507 -54.25 2.42 -32.95
N GLN A 508 -54.70 1.66 -33.95
CA GLN A 508 -55.51 2.19 -35.06
C GLN A 508 -57.03 2.01 -34.92
N ASN A 509 -57.55 1.28 -33.93
CA ASN A 509 -58.99 0.95 -33.86
C ASN A 509 -59.62 1.08 -32.46
N ALA A 510 -59.84 2.32 -31.99
CA ALA A 510 -60.63 2.58 -30.78
C ALA A 510 -61.39 3.93 -30.83
N THR A 511 -62.44 4.02 -31.64
CA THR A 511 -63.34 5.18 -31.68
C THR A 511 -64.59 4.92 -30.82
N GLY A 512 -64.74 5.59 -29.67
CA GLY A 512 -65.97 5.46 -28.86
C GLY A 512 -65.92 6.03 -27.44
N ASN A 513 -66.24 7.33 -27.29
CA ASN A 513 -66.95 8.02 -26.18
C ASN A 513 -67.20 7.22 -24.86
N LEU A 514 -67.01 7.75 -23.63
CA LEU A 514 -67.30 9.11 -23.13
C LEU A 514 -66.81 9.28 -21.65
N VAL A 515 -66.81 10.54 -21.16
CA VAL A 515 -66.81 11.02 -19.75
C VAL A 515 -65.46 11.39 -19.10
N LEU A 516 -65.33 12.70 -18.88
CA LEU A 516 -64.33 13.44 -18.10
C LEU A 516 -64.79 13.59 -16.63
N PRO A 517 -63.91 13.87 -15.64
CA PRO A 517 -63.57 15.26 -15.30
C PRO A 517 -62.06 15.45 -14.97
N LYS A 518 -61.33 16.51 -15.36
CA LYS A 518 -61.49 17.98 -15.38
C LYS A 518 -60.90 18.72 -14.16
N ASN A 519 -59.66 19.21 -14.33
CA ASN A 519 -59.14 20.55 -13.95
C ASN A 519 -57.70 20.64 -14.54
N ASP A 520 -57.40 21.50 -15.53
CA ASP A 520 -57.00 22.91 -15.37
C ASP A 520 -55.79 23.07 -14.42
N ARG A 521 -54.60 23.58 -14.79
CA ARG A 521 -54.13 24.47 -15.90
C ARG A 521 -52.58 24.37 -16.08
N SER A 522 -51.88 24.92 -17.07
CA SER A 522 -52.15 25.22 -18.51
C SER A 522 -50.94 25.96 -19.16
N ALA A 523 -50.33 25.46 -20.25
CA ALA A 523 -49.40 26.22 -21.12
C ALA A 523 -49.33 25.60 -22.54
N GLN A 524 -49.36 26.44 -23.59
CA GLN A 524 -49.29 26.02 -25.00
C GLN A 524 -47.84 25.93 -25.50
N VAL A 525 -47.53 24.95 -26.36
CA VAL A 525 -46.79 25.11 -27.63
C VAL A 525 -47.23 23.99 -28.58
N ASP A 526 -47.70 24.31 -29.80
CA ASP A 526 -47.87 23.36 -30.91
C ASP A 526 -46.49 23.06 -31.55
N PRO A 527 -46.21 21.80 -31.96
CA PRO A 527 -46.35 21.53 -33.41
C PRO A 527 -46.85 20.11 -33.73
N ALA A 528 -48.09 20.00 -34.20
CA ALA A 528 -48.65 18.76 -34.72
C ALA A 528 -48.41 18.58 -36.24
N GLN A 529 -47.16 18.46 -36.72
CA GLN A 529 -46.91 18.10 -38.12
C GLN A 529 -45.55 17.45 -38.47
N ASP A 530 -45.05 16.48 -37.69
CA ASP A 530 -43.82 15.73 -38.08
C ASP A 530 -43.86 14.20 -37.81
N HIS A 531 -44.71 13.72 -36.90
CA HIS A 531 -44.67 12.31 -36.46
C HIS A 531 -45.23 11.26 -37.45
N VAL A 532 -45.92 11.66 -38.52
CA VAL A 532 -46.51 10.72 -39.50
C VAL A 532 -45.49 10.27 -40.55
N VAL A 533 -44.47 11.07 -40.84
CA VAL A 533 -43.47 10.77 -41.88
C VAL A 533 -42.48 9.70 -41.42
N GLY A 534 -42.01 9.78 -40.17
CA GLY A 534 -41.00 8.86 -39.63
C GLY A 534 -41.44 7.39 -39.54
N VAL A 535 -42.74 7.12 -39.34
CA VAL A 535 -43.25 5.73 -39.24
C VAL A 535 -43.33 5.07 -40.62
N SER A 536 -43.62 5.82 -41.68
CA SER A 536 -43.56 5.31 -43.06
C SER A 536 -42.14 4.96 -43.46
N ASP A 537 -41.19 5.87 -43.18
CA ASP A 537 -39.76 5.72 -43.47
C ASP A 537 -39.13 4.53 -42.70
N MET A 538 -39.56 4.30 -41.45
CA MET A 538 -39.15 3.12 -40.67
C MET A 538 -39.72 1.81 -41.22
N LYS A 539 -40.99 1.79 -41.64
CA LYS A 539 -41.65 0.58 -42.18
C LYS A 539 -41.09 0.20 -43.55
N GLU A 540 -40.71 1.19 -44.36
CA GLU A 540 -40.00 0.98 -45.62
C GLU A 540 -38.59 0.41 -45.40
N ARG A 541 -37.81 0.94 -44.44
CA ARG A 541 -36.51 0.36 -44.06
C ARG A 541 -36.58 -1.05 -43.51
N VAL A 542 -37.63 -1.40 -42.74
CA VAL A 542 -37.83 -2.78 -42.27
C VAL A 542 -38.12 -3.73 -43.43
N ALA A 543 -38.99 -3.34 -44.38
CA ALA A 543 -39.25 -4.13 -45.58
C ALA A 543 -38.01 -4.27 -46.49
N GLU A 544 -37.16 -3.25 -46.54
CA GLU A 544 -35.87 -3.29 -47.25
C GLU A 544 -34.88 -4.24 -46.57
N LEU A 545 -34.74 -4.18 -45.24
CA LEU A 545 -33.89 -5.08 -44.46
C LEU A 545 -34.37 -6.54 -44.49
N GLU A 546 -35.69 -6.79 -44.46
CA GLU A 546 -36.26 -8.13 -44.63
C GLU A 546 -35.94 -8.69 -46.03
N LYS A 547 -36.04 -7.85 -47.06
CA LYS A 547 -35.67 -8.20 -48.43
C LYS A 547 -34.18 -8.47 -48.56
N GLU A 548 -33.31 -7.68 -47.93
CA GLU A 548 -31.86 -7.95 -47.86
C GLU A 548 -31.56 -9.25 -47.12
N CYS A 549 -32.22 -9.52 -45.99
CA CYS A 549 -32.02 -10.75 -45.22
C CYS A 549 -32.49 -12.00 -45.99
N LEU A 550 -33.60 -11.89 -46.74
CA LEU A 550 -34.05 -12.94 -47.67
C LEU A 550 -33.07 -13.14 -48.84
N ASN A 551 -32.51 -12.05 -49.38
CA ASN A 551 -31.53 -12.11 -50.46
C ASN A 551 -30.21 -12.74 -49.96
N MET A 552 -29.74 -12.37 -48.76
CA MET A 552 -28.58 -12.96 -48.10
C MET A 552 -28.81 -14.45 -47.77
N LYS A 553 -30.01 -14.85 -47.37
CA LYS A 553 -30.38 -16.26 -47.22
C LYS A 553 -30.33 -17.02 -48.56
N GLN A 554 -30.78 -16.42 -49.65
CA GLN A 554 -30.67 -17.00 -50.99
C GLN A 554 -29.23 -17.05 -51.50
N GLU A 555 -28.39 -16.05 -51.21
CA GLU A 555 -26.95 -16.04 -51.47
C GLU A 555 -26.24 -17.18 -50.71
N ILE A 556 -26.53 -17.35 -49.41
CA ILE A 556 -26.00 -18.44 -48.58
C ILE A 556 -26.46 -19.80 -49.14
N GLU A 557 -27.73 -19.96 -49.52
CA GLU A 557 -28.19 -21.18 -50.18
C GLU A 557 -27.50 -21.43 -51.53
N LYS A 558 -27.26 -20.40 -52.35
CA LYS A 558 -26.49 -20.52 -53.61
C LYS A 558 -25.03 -20.91 -53.35
N LEU A 559 -24.41 -20.37 -52.30
CA LEU A 559 -23.06 -20.75 -51.83
C LEU A 559 -22.99 -22.20 -51.34
N VAL A 560 -24.02 -22.69 -50.65
CA VAL A 560 -24.15 -24.10 -50.23
C VAL A 560 -24.38 -25.02 -51.44
N LYS A 561 -25.27 -24.62 -52.37
CA LYS A 561 -25.57 -25.37 -53.61
C LYS A 561 -24.36 -25.42 -54.57
N THR A 562 -23.54 -24.36 -54.65
CA THR A 562 -22.28 -24.37 -55.42
C THR A 562 -21.17 -25.16 -54.74
N LYS A 563 -21.06 -25.17 -53.40
CA LYS A 563 -20.17 -26.11 -52.68
C LYS A 563 -20.55 -27.58 -52.89
N SER A 564 -21.83 -27.90 -53.06
CA SER A 564 -22.26 -29.27 -53.42
C SER A 564 -21.75 -29.72 -54.79
N SER A 565 -21.60 -28.79 -55.75
CA SER A 565 -21.03 -29.06 -57.08
C SER A 565 -19.54 -29.42 -57.02
N TRP A 566 -18.76 -28.73 -56.17
CA TRP A 566 -17.32 -28.99 -56.01
C TRP A 566 -17.02 -30.33 -55.32
N ASN A 567 -17.90 -30.78 -54.41
CA ASN A 567 -17.74 -32.07 -53.71
C ASN A 567 -17.94 -33.31 -54.62
N LEU A 568 -18.48 -33.15 -55.83
CA LEU A 568 -18.61 -34.23 -56.82
C LEU A 568 -17.44 -34.28 -57.82
N PHE A 569 -16.72 -33.19 -58.05
CA PHE A 569 -15.59 -33.16 -59.00
C PHE A 569 -14.24 -33.55 -58.35
N CYS A 570 -14.06 -33.31 -57.05
CA CYS A 570 -12.82 -33.65 -56.33
C CYS A 570 -12.65 -35.14 -55.97
N LYS A 571 -13.54 -36.04 -56.42
CA LYS A 571 -13.46 -37.49 -56.17
C LYS A 571 -12.89 -38.34 -57.32
N LYS A 572 -12.36 -37.72 -58.39
CA LYS A 572 -11.91 -38.46 -59.60
C LYS A 572 -10.53 -38.13 -60.18
N PHE A 573 -9.70 -37.32 -59.51
CA PHE A 573 -8.27 -37.21 -59.81
C PHE A 573 -7.44 -37.32 -58.53
N GLY A 574 -6.51 -38.26 -58.50
CA GLY A 574 -5.60 -38.50 -57.37
C GLY A 574 -4.14 -38.16 -57.68
N PHE A 575 -3.32 -38.27 -56.62
CA PHE A 575 -1.85 -38.22 -56.55
C PHE A 575 -1.13 -36.86 -56.37
N LYS A 576 -0.69 -36.68 -55.12
CA LYS A 576 0.64 -36.19 -54.66
C LYS A 576 1.13 -34.79 -55.08
N GLN A 577 1.37 -33.94 -54.08
CA GLN A 577 2.76 -33.63 -53.66
C GLN A 577 2.90 -32.98 -52.26
N LYS A 578 4.07 -33.25 -51.65
CA LYS A 578 4.70 -32.75 -50.41
C LYS A 578 4.12 -31.52 -49.67
N LEU A 579 4.07 -31.65 -48.35
CA LEU A 579 4.42 -30.57 -47.40
C LEU A 579 5.75 -30.94 -46.69
N GLN A 580 6.60 -29.93 -46.46
CA GLN A 580 7.91 -30.07 -45.82
C GLN A 580 7.98 -29.11 -44.61
N PRO A 581 8.46 -29.56 -43.43
CA PRO A 581 8.64 -28.68 -42.28
C PRO A 581 9.93 -27.84 -42.38
N CYS A 582 9.89 -26.58 -41.93
CA CYS A 582 11.07 -25.72 -41.82
C CYS A 582 11.57 -25.64 -40.37
N ASN A 583 12.84 -25.97 -40.16
CA ASN A 583 13.56 -25.80 -38.89
C ASN A 583 14.08 -24.36 -38.72
N PRO A 584 14.28 -23.89 -37.47
CA PRO A 584 15.25 -22.84 -37.17
C PRO A 584 16.69 -23.34 -37.36
N LYS A 585 17.62 -22.41 -37.58
CA LYS A 585 18.96 -22.65 -38.15
C LYS A 585 19.94 -23.35 -37.19
N ALA A 586 20.83 -24.17 -37.75
CA ALA A 586 21.99 -24.75 -37.07
C ALA A 586 23.32 -24.17 -37.57
N SER A 587 24.36 -24.18 -36.72
CA SER A 587 25.75 -23.85 -37.10
C SER A 587 26.75 -24.91 -36.61
N LYS A 588 27.14 -25.79 -37.55
CA LYS A 588 28.41 -26.56 -37.68
C LYS A 588 29.11 -27.17 -36.45
N PRO A 589 29.38 -28.49 -36.48
CA PRO A 589 30.51 -29.13 -35.80
C PRO A 589 31.67 -29.50 -36.77
N ARG A 590 32.88 -29.69 -36.23
CA ARG A 590 33.99 -30.44 -36.86
C ARG A 590 34.82 -31.16 -35.78
N HIS A 591 35.04 -32.47 -35.95
CA HIS A 591 36.17 -33.32 -35.48
C HIS A 591 36.69 -33.14 -34.03
N SER A 592 36.83 -34.15 -33.15
CA SER A 592 37.30 -35.54 -33.38
C SER A 592 37.48 -36.33 -32.05
N LYS A 593 37.56 -37.68 -32.16
CA LYS A 593 38.19 -38.68 -31.25
C LYS A 593 37.60 -38.95 -29.84
N ALA A 594 37.45 -40.25 -29.54
CA ALA A 594 37.29 -40.89 -28.22
C ALA A 594 38.68 -41.30 -27.64
N PRO A 595 38.87 -42.04 -26.51
CA PRO A 595 37.95 -42.69 -25.54
C PRO A 595 38.37 -42.33 -24.06
N PRO A 596 38.24 -43.14 -22.96
CA PRO A 596 37.43 -44.35 -22.64
C PRO A 596 36.58 -44.22 -21.32
N PRO A 597 35.82 -45.27 -20.89
CA PRO A 597 34.95 -45.21 -19.70
C PRO A 597 35.55 -45.83 -18.42
N SER A 598 34.95 -45.52 -17.26
CA SER A 598 35.20 -46.15 -15.94
C SER A 598 33.90 -46.13 -15.09
N PRO A 599 33.74 -46.95 -14.02
CA PRO A 599 32.55 -47.80 -13.91
C PRO A 599 31.57 -47.49 -12.77
N SER A 600 30.43 -48.20 -12.82
CA SER A 600 29.36 -48.28 -11.83
C SER A 600 29.77 -48.98 -10.51
N PRO A 601 29.18 -48.60 -9.35
CA PRO A 601 29.19 -49.44 -8.15
C PRO A 601 28.05 -50.48 -8.17
N MET A 602 28.32 -51.66 -7.59
CA MET A 602 27.32 -52.71 -7.32
C MET A 602 26.85 -52.68 -5.85
N ASN A 603 25.73 -53.38 -5.60
CA ASN A 603 25.25 -53.81 -4.29
C ASN A 603 26.35 -54.31 -3.34
N GLU A 604 26.10 -54.18 -2.03
CA GLU A 604 26.17 -55.36 -1.14
C GLU A 604 25.20 -55.27 0.04
N GLN A 605 24.77 -56.43 0.54
CA GLN A 605 23.88 -56.62 1.70
C GLN A 605 24.66 -57.26 2.85
N GLN A 606 24.33 -56.89 4.09
CA GLN A 606 24.35 -57.67 5.36
C GLN A 606 24.32 -56.62 6.51
N ASN A 607 23.66 -56.71 7.66
CA ASN A 607 22.99 -57.71 8.51
C ASN A 607 23.55 -57.53 9.95
N HIS A 608 22.68 -57.76 10.94
CA HIS A 608 22.93 -58.00 12.37
C HIS A 608 23.07 -56.84 13.39
N ASP A 609 22.01 -56.76 14.21
CA ASP A 609 21.96 -56.90 15.67
C ASP A 609 22.26 -55.75 16.65
N ASN A 610 21.19 -55.40 17.39
CA ASN A 610 21.07 -55.32 18.86
C ASN A 610 22.22 -54.71 19.70
N CYS A 611 21.91 -53.65 20.45
CA CYS A 611 21.63 -53.80 21.89
C CYS A 611 20.98 -52.57 22.54
N GLU A 612 20.17 -52.85 23.57
CA GLU A 612 19.53 -51.90 24.48
C GLU A 612 20.52 -51.15 25.40
N LEU A 613 20.05 -50.00 25.92
CA LEU A 613 19.96 -49.59 27.35
C LEU A 613 20.37 -48.13 27.62
N ALA A 614 19.47 -47.44 28.34
CA ALA A 614 19.70 -46.18 29.05
C ALA A 614 20.45 -46.45 30.39
N PRO A 615 20.89 -45.44 31.17
CA PRO A 615 20.06 -44.33 31.65
C PRO A 615 20.28 -42.98 30.96
#